data_AF-A0A1V6K5P8-F1
#
_entry.id   AF-A0A1V6K5P8-F1
#
_cell.length_a   1.000
_cell.length_b   1.000
_cell.length_c   1.000
_cell.angle_alpha   90.00
_cell.angle_beta   90.00
_cell.angle_gamma   90.00
#
_symmetry.space_group_name_H-M   'P 1'
#
loop_
_entity.id
_entity.type
_entity.pdbx_description
1 polymer ?
#
loop_
_entity_poly.entity_id
_entity_poly.type
_entity_poly.pdbx_seq_one_letter_code
_entity_poly.pdbx_strand_id
1 'polypeptide(L)'
;MARFVPDPDGSRTETVCVPCGEHPGHVCEGEAFTGTNSWHRVNSASPGLEPALATGGQGADPSAPGRAIFAGGCFWGMQQHFGVHPGVIRTTVGYTGGVEPDPSYEMVCSGSTDYAEAIEVVFDPAATSFTDLARLFFEIHDPTQKDGQGPDRGRQYRSAVFYTDESQRIEAERLIGILRGRGYGVVTEVVPAGRFWPAEEYHQDHYAKTGGISFCHIRKHRFGDRTAAEFGPDVKNDLKDSRGRGC
;
A
#
# COMPACT_ATOMS: atom_id res chain seq x y z
N MET A 1 17.58 28.04 -2.42
CA MET A 1 16.96 28.80 -1.33
C MET A 1 15.98 29.80 -1.93
N ALA A 2 14.77 29.90 -1.39
CA ALA A 2 13.76 30.87 -1.79
C ALA A 2 13.61 31.94 -0.70
N ARG A 3 13.24 33.16 -1.08
CA ARG A 3 12.89 34.27 -0.17
C ARG A 3 11.40 34.58 -0.30
N PHE A 4 10.78 34.96 0.80
CA PHE A 4 9.38 35.36 0.83
C PHE A 4 9.29 36.87 0.86
N VAL A 5 8.55 37.44 -0.09
CA VAL A 5 8.41 38.89 -0.25
C VAL A 5 6.93 39.23 -0.13
N PRO A 6 6.51 39.92 0.94
CA PRO A 6 5.13 40.39 1.05
C PRO A 6 4.86 41.52 0.06
N ASP A 7 3.66 41.52 -0.52
CA ASP A 7 3.17 42.61 -1.36
C ASP A 7 3.00 43.91 -0.55
N PRO A 8 3.01 45.08 -1.20
CA PRO A 8 2.95 46.38 -0.51
C PRO A 8 1.71 46.59 0.37
N ASP A 9 0.61 45.89 0.08
CA ASP A 9 -0.63 45.92 0.85
C ASP A 9 -0.70 44.81 1.93
N GLY A 10 0.32 43.95 2.02
CA GLY A 10 0.43 42.86 2.98
C GLY A 10 -0.55 41.71 2.78
N SER A 11 -1.30 41.69 1.68
CA SER A 11 -2.36 40.70 1.43
C SER A 11 -1.84 39.36 0.88
N ARG A 12 -0.63 39.36 0.31
CA ARG A 12 -0.01 38.20 -0.34
C ARG A 12 1.48 38.17 -0.09
N THR A 13 2.03 36.96 -0.03
CA THR A 13 3.46 36.74 0.14
C THR A 13 3.99 35.91 -1.02
N GLU A 14 4.76 36.52 -1.91
CA GLU A 14 5.34 35.87 -3.08
C GLU A 14 6.61 35.09 -2.72
N THR A 15 6.74 33.89 -3.28
CA THR A 15 7.94 33.07 -3.17
C THR A 15 8.86 33.40 -4.34
N VAL A 16 10.07 33.88 -4.05
CA VAL A 16 11.05 34.27 -5.08
C VAL A 16 12.31 33.42 -4.94
N CYS A 17 12.74 32.83 -6.05
CA CYS A 17 14.02 32.15 -6.15
C CYS A 17 15.17 33.13 -5.86
N VAL A 18 15.99 32.89 -4.83
CA VAL A 18 17.09 33.81 -4.47
C VAL A 18 18.18 33.87 -5.56
N PRO A 19 18.60 32.75 -6.18
CA PRO A 19 19.64 32.79 -7.21
C PRO A 19 19.19 33.38 -8.56
N CYS A 20 17.92 33.18 -8.91
CA CYS A 20 17.43 33.41 -10.28
C CYS A 20 16.36 34.53 -10.39
N GLY A 21 15.79 34.97 -9.27
CA GLY A 21 14.76 36.02 -9.25
C GLY A 21 13.38 35.59 -9.77
N GLU A 22 13.23 34.32 -10.12
CA GLU A 22 12.01 33.78 -10.69
C GLU A 22 10.90 33.61 -9.65
N HIS A 23 9.63 33.72 -10.08
CA HIS A 23 8.43 33.78 -9.24
C HIS A 23 7.59 32.49 -9.37
N PRO A 24 7.97 31.40 -8.69
CA PRO A 24 7.24 30.14 -8.76
C PRO A 24 5.80 30.23 -8.24
N GLY A 25 5.47 31.18 -7.37
CA GLY A 25 4.11 31.40 -6.87
C GLY A 25 4.09 32.05 -5.49
N HIS A 26 2.95 31.98 -4.80
CA HIS A 26 2.74 32.65 -3.50
C HIS A 26 2.33 31.70 -2.38
N VAL A 27 2.53 32.18 -1.15
CA VAL A 27 2.04 31.57 0.09
C VAL A 27 0.64 32.13 0.37
N CYS A 28 -0.33 31.23 0.53
CA CYS A 28 -1.68 31.51 0.98
C CYS A 28 -1.77 31.20 2.47
N GLU A 29 -2.14 32.18 3.30
CA GLU A 29 -2.33 32.01 4.75
C GLU A 29 -3.80 32.26 5.13
N GLY A 30 -4.32 31.53 6.12
CA GLY A 30 -5.64 31.81 6.71
C GLY A 30 -6.81 30.98 6.17
N GLU A 31 -6.59 30.08 5.21
CA GLU A 31 -7.67 29.30 4.57
C GLU A 31 -7.93 27.90 5.21
N ALA A 32 -7.31 27.60 6.35
CA ALA A 32 -7.51 26.40 7.19
C ALA A 32 -7.40 25.03 6.48
N PHE A 33 -6.67 24.96 5.37
CA PHE A 33 -6.45 23.72 4.62
C PHE A 33 -5.33 22.83 5.18
N THR A 34 -4.45 23.36 6.03
CA THR A 34 -3.33 22.64 6.64
C THR A 34 -3.24 22.97 8.13
N GLY A 35 -2.63 22.10 8.93
CA GLY A 35 -2.43 22.32 10.38
C GLY A 35 -1.60 23.56 10.73
N THR A 36 -0.87 24.13 9.77
CA THR A 36 -0.12 25.40 9.91
C THR A 36 -0.87 26.61 9.35
N ASN A 37 -2.09 26.40 8.84
CA ASN A 37 -2.94 27.44 8.25
C ASN A 37 -2.27 28.20 7.08
N SER A 38 -1.34 27.53 6.39
CA SER A 38 -0.59 28.07 5.26
C SER A 38 -0.31 27.00 4.20
N TRP A 39 -0.42 27.36 2.92
CA TRP A 39 -0.14 26.48 1.77
C TRP A 39 0.37 27.31 0.57
N HIS A 40 0.97 26.67 -0.43
CA HIS A 40 1.60 27.37 -1.55
C HIS A 40 0.82 27.17 -2.84
N ARG A 41 0.49 28.25 -3.54
CA ARG A 41 -0.08 28.23 -4.89
C ARG A 41 1.02 28.50 -5.90
N VAL A 42 1.35 27.49 -6.70
CA VAL A 42 2.41 27.57 -7.73
C VAL A 42 1.79 27.86 -9.10
N ASN A 43 2.40 28.73 -9.89
CA ASN A 43 1.93 29.02 -11.25
C ASN A 43 2.30 27.87 -12.21
N SER A 44 1.37 27.53 -13.10
CA SER A 44 1.46 26.40 -14.05
C SER A 44 2.50 26.55 -15.16
N ALA A 45 3.38 27.56 -15.09
CA ALA A 45 4.36 27.89 -16.12
C ALA A 45 5.82 27.66 -15.69
N SER A 46 6.08 27.05 -14.52
CA SER A 46 7.45 26.69 -14.13
C SER A 46 7.88 25.35 -14.75
N PRO A 47 8.93 25.29 -15.58
CA PRO A 47 9.45 24.02 -16.08
C PRO A 47 10.37 23.36 -15.05
N GLY A 48 10.17 22.05 -14.84
CA GLY A 48 11.20 21.13 -14.35
C GLY A 48 11.54 21.23 -12.86
N LEU A 49 10.62 20.79 -12.00
CA LEU A 49 11.02 20.22 -10.71
C LEU A 49 11.06 18.70 -10.86
N GLU A 50 12.17 18.17 -11.37
CA GLU A 50 12.49 16.75 -11.18
C GLU A 50 12.51 16.47 -9.67
N PRO A 51 11.82 15.43 -9.15
CA PRO A 51 11.93 15.10 -7.74
C PRO A 51 13.34 14.54 -7.50
N ALA A 52 14.26 15.42 -7.14
CA ALA A 52 15.52 15.04 -6.55
C ALA A 52 15.22 14.25 -5.28
N LEU A 53 15.86 13.08 -5.16
CA LEU A 53 15.90 12.20 -4.01
C LEU A 53 15.46 12.89 -2.70
N ALA A 54 14.28 12.53 -2.20
CA ALA A 54 13.86 12.88 -0.86
C ALA A 54 14.71 12.08 0.15
N THR A 55 15.90 12.59 0.45
CA THR A 55 16.57 12.34 1.71
C THR A 55 15.78 13.03 2.83
N GLY A 56 15.34 12.25 3.83
CA GLY A 56 14.94 12.76 5.14
C GLY A 56 13.44 12.96 5.29
N GLY A 57 12.81 12.05 6.01
CA GLY A 57 11.39 12.12 6.33
C GLY A 57 11.02 13.38 7.12
N GLN A 58 9.91 14.00 6.71
CA GLN A 58 9.12 14.92 7.52
C GLN A 58 7.64 14.71 7.17
N GLY A 59 6.93 14.03 8.07
CA GLY A 59 5.48 14.05 8.25
C GLY A 59 4.62 13.70 7.04
N ALA A 60 4.45 12.40 6.76
CA ALA A 60 3.21 11.97 6.12
C ALA A 60 2.05 12.45 7.00
N ASP A 61 1.08 13.16 6.40
CA ASP A 61 -0.15 13.54 7.10
C ASP A 61 -0.74 12.27 7.72
N PRO A 62 -0.85 12.17 9.06
CA PRO A 62 -1.33 10.97 9.73
C PRO A 62 -2.80 10.66 9.39
N SER A 63 -3.50 11.58 8.71
CA SER A 63 -4.85 11.37 8.20
C SER A 63 -4.92 10.92 6.73
N ALA A 64 -3.79 10.95 6.00
CA ALA A 64 -3.77 10.47 4.62
C ALA A 64 -3.93 8.94 4.59
N PRO A 65 -4.78 8.40 3.70
CA PRO A 65 -4.90 6.95 3.54
C PRO A 65 -3.55 6.29 3.25
N GLY A 66 -3.27 5.21 3.97
CA GLY A 66 -2.13 4.34 3.69
C GLY A 66 -2.36 3.52 2.42
N ARG A 67 -1.27 3.08 1.78
CA ARG A 67 -1.28 2.26 0.57
C ARG A 67 -0.34 1.07 0.74
N ALA A 68 -0.82 -0.14 0.47
CA ALA A 68 -0.05 -1.37 0.52
C ALA A 68 -0.29 -2.21 -0.74
N ILE A 69 0.73 -2.92 -1.23
CA ILE A 69 0.64 -3.74 -2.43
C ILE A 69 1.20 -5.13 -2.16
N PHE A 70 0.41 -6.16 -2.43
CA PHE A 70 0.75 -7.56 -2.17
C PHE A 70 0.47 -8.44 -3.39
N ALA A 71 1.27 -9.48 -3.60
CA ALA A 71 1.01 -10.58 -4.53
C ALA A 71 1.17 -11.90 -3.78
N GLY A 72 0.23 -12.83 -3.94
CA GLY A 72 0.23 -14.05 -3.13
C GLY A 72 -0.58 -15.20 -3.73
N GLY A 73 -0.77 -15.21 -5.04
CA GLY A 73 -1.68 -16.14 -5.73
C GLY A 73 -2.78 -15.43 -6.49
N CYS A 74 -3.86 -16.16 -6.77
CA CYS A 74 -5.04 -15.62 -7.44
C CYS A 74 -5.58 -14.37 -6.71
N PHE A 75 -5.51 -13.22 -7.38
CA PHE A 75 -5.89 -11.94 -6.79
C PHE A 75 -7.36 -11.85 -6.35
N TRP A 76 -8.26 -12.72 -6.84
CA TRP A 76 -9.67 -12.75 -6.43
C TRP A 76 -9.81 -13.23 -5.00
N GLY A 77 -9.03 -14.25 -4.63
CA GLY A 77 -9.01 -14.74 -3.25
C GLY A 77 -8.37 -13.73 -2.30
N MET A 78 -7.31 -13.07 -2.76
CA MET A 78 -6.70 -11.95 -2.02
C MET A 78 -7.72 -10.83 -1.77
N GLN A 79 -8.44 -10.39 -2.79
CA GLN A 79 -9.43 -9.32 -2.70
C GLN A 79 -10.58 -9.68 -1.77
N GLN A 80 -11.03 -10.94 -1.78
CA GLN A 80 -12.08 -11.42 -0.87
C GLN A 80 -11.67 -11.26 0.61
N HIS A 81 -10.41 -11.55 0.96
CA HIS A 81 -9.94 -11.44 2.35
C HIS A 81 -9.62 -10.00 2.75
N PHE A 82 -8.98 -9.23 1.87
CA PHE A 82 -8.64 -7.83 2.16
C PHE A 82 -9.86 -6.91 2.15
N GLY A 83 -10.83 -7.13 1.26
CA GLY A 83 -12.01 -6.27 1.12
C GLY A 83 -12.92 -6.25 2.35
N VAL A 84 -12.83 -7.27 3.22
CA VAL A 84 -13.57 -7.35 4.49
C VAL A 84 -12.69 -7.06 5.72
N HIS A 85 -11.40 -6.75 5.52
CA HIS A 85 -10.51 -6.46 6.63
C HIS A 85 -10.84 -5.07 7.22
N PRO A 86 -11.03 -4.95 8.55
CA PRO A 86 -11.32 -3.67 9.18
C PRO A 86 -10.25 -2.61 8.85
N GLY A 87 -10.68 -1.37 8.63
CA GLY A 87 -9.81 -0.25 8.26
C GLY A 87 -9.39 -0.22 6.79
N VAL A 88 -9.72 -1.24 5.98
CA VAL A 88 -9.53 -1.15 4.52
C VAL A 88 -10.61 -0.26 3.91
N ILE A 89 -10.18 0.73 3.13
CA ILE A 89 -11.05 1.71 2.44
C ILE A 89 -11.39 1.21 1.03
N ARG A 90 -10.38 0.71 0.30
CA ARG A 90 -10.54 0.23 -1.08
C ARG A 90 -9.53 -0.87 -1.37
N THR A 91 -9.96 -1.86 -2.15
CA THR A 91 -9.08 -2.84 -2.77
C THR A 91 -9.17 -2.72 -4.30
N THR A 92 -8.08 -2.99 -4.99
CA THR A 92 -8.06 -3.06 -6.46
C THR A 92 -7.10 -4.14 -6.88
N VAL A 93 -7.56 -5.08 -7.71
CA VAL A 93 -6.72 -6.13 -8.26
C VAL A 93 -6.06 -5.67 -9.54
N GLY A 94 -4.87 -6.18 -9.83
CA GLY A 94 -4.06 -5.69 -10.94
C GLY A 94 -2.75 -6.43 -11.10
N TYR A 95 -1.87 -5.82 -11.87
CA TYR A 95 -0.57 -6.35 -12.25
C TYR A 95 0.54 -5.40 -11.84
N THR A 96 1.61 -5.94 -11.24
CA THR A 96 2.82 -5.16 -10.93
C THR A 96 4.07 -6.03 -10.92
N GLY A 97 5.26 -5.43 -10.83
CA GLY A 97 6.55 -6.11 -10.83
C GLY A 97 7.10 -6.48 -12.21
N GLY A 98 6.34 -6.22 -13.29
CA GLY A 98 6.82 -6.34 -14.67
C GLY A 98 7.45 -5.05 -15.21
N VAL A 99 8.01 -5.12 -16.42
CA VAL A 99 8.69 -4.00 -17.09
C VAL A 99 7.96 -3.52 -18.35
N GLU A 100 7.17 -4.40 -18.96
CA GLU A 100 6.45 -4.11 -20.20
C GLU A 100 5.32 -3.10 -19.95
N PRO A 101 5.15 -2.05 -20.78
CA PRO A 101 4.04 -1.13 -20.61
C PRO A 101 2.69 -1.82 -20.92
N ASP A 102 1.65 -1.43 -20.19
CA ASP A 102 0.24 -1.78 -20.45
C ASP A 102 -0.04 -3.30 -20.52
N PRO A 103 0.20 -4.06 -19.43
CA PRO A 103 -0.07 -5.50 -19.39
C PRO A 103 -1.57 -5.79 -19.49
N SER A 104 -1.94 -6.74 -20.36
CA SER A 104 -3.27 -7.34 -20.40
C SER A 104 -3.28 -8.67 -19.66
N TYR A 105 -4.45 -9.12 -19.22
CA TYR A 105 -4.61 -10.43 -18.59
C TYR A 105 -3.97 -11.57 -19.41
N GLU A 106 -4.16 -11.59 -20.73
CA GLU A 106 -3.61 -12.63 -21.61
C GLU A 106 -2.08 -12.64 -21.61
N MET A 107 -1.43 -11.47 -21.54
CA MET A 107 0.03 -11.35 -21.48
C MET A 107 0.60 -11.77 -20.12
N VAL A 108 -0.17 -11.62 -19.05
CA VAL A 108 0.23 -12.07 -17.71
C VAL A 108 0.00 -13.57 -17.57
N CYS A 109 -1.14 -14.09 -18.04
CA CYS A 109 -1.48 -15.51 -17.97
C CYS A 109 -0.64 -16.41 -18.87
N SER A 110 -0.10 -15.89 -19.98
CA SER A 110 0.87 -16.63 -20.80
C SER A 110 2.16 -16.96 -20.05
N GLY A 111 2.44 -16.26 -18.94
CA GLY A 111 3.70 -16.37 -18.19
C GLY A 111 4.90 -15.79 -18.93
N SER A 112 4.70 -15.06 -20.03
CA SER A 112 5.78 -14.45 -20.81
C SER A 112 6.27 -13.12 -20.24
N THR A 113 5.61 -12.59 -19.21
CA THR A 113 5.96 -11.33 -18.56
C THR A 113 6.40 -11.56 -17.11
N ASP A 114 7.06 -10.55 -16.54
CA ASP A 114 7.54 -10.60 -15.15
C ASP A 114 6.47 -10.13 -14.14
N TYR A 115 5.27 -9.81 -14.63
CA TYR A 115 4.14 -9.33 -13.81
C TYR A 115 3.68 -10.39 -12.79
N ALA A 116 3.29 -9.92 -11.61
CA ALA A 116 2.52 -10.66 -10.62
C ALA A 116 1.06 -10.20 -10.66
N GLU A 117 0.13 -11.14 -10.47
CA GLU A 117 -1.20 -10.81 -9.96
C GLU A 117 -1.05 -10.25 -8.55
N ALA A 118 -1.53 -9.03 -8.37
CA ALA A 118 -1.36 -8.27 -7.15
C ALA A 118 -2.66 -7.57 -6.75
N ILE A 119 -2.69 -7.12 -5.50
CA ILE A 119 -3.74 -6.30 -4.93
C ILE A 119 -3.13 -5.02 -4.36
N GLU A 120 -3.69 -3.88 -4.77
CA GLU A 120 -3.52 -2.60 -4.10
C GLU A 120 -4.59 -2.48 -3.00
N VAL A 121 -4.16 -2.17 -1.78
CA VAL A 121 -5.00 -1.95 -0.61
C VAL A 121 -4.79 -0.53 -0.13
N VAL A 122 -5.85 0.28 -0.16
CA VAL A 122 -5.90 1.60 0.48
C VAL A 122 -6.59 1.46 1.82
N PHE A 123 -5.98 1.96 2.89
CA PHE A 123 -6.45 1.75 4.25
C PHE A 123 -6.37 3.01 5.11
N ASP A 124 -7.19 3.08 6.15
CA ASP A 124 -7.15 4.12 7.17
C ASP A 124 -6.07 3.78 8.22
N PRO A 125 -4.98 4.56 8.32
CA PRO A 125 -3.92 4.30 9.29
C PRO A 125 -4.38 4.43 10.76
N ALA A 126 -5.53 5.05 11.02
CA ALA A 126 -6.12 5.12 12.36
C ALA A 126 -6.89 3.85 12.75
N ALA A 127 -7.28 3.01 11.79
CA ALA A 127 -8.08 1.80 12.01
C ALA A 127 -7.29 0.50 11.76
N THR A 128 -6.30 0.51 10.87
CA THR A 128 -5.41 -0.63 10.62
C THR A 128 -4.01 -0.15 10.24
N SER A 129 -3.02 -1.03 10.34
CA SER A 129 -1.65 -0.74 9.96
C SER A 129 -1.18 -1.59 8.78
N PHE A 130 -0.07 -1.18 8.15
CA PHE A 130 0.61 -2.03 7.17
C PHE A 130 1.02 -3.37 7.79
N THR A 131 1.50 -3.39 9.04
CA THR A 131 1.81 -4.61 9.80
C THR A 131 0.64 -5.58 9.82
N ASP A 132 -0.56 -5.07 10.12
CA ASP A 132 -1.77 -5.90 10.23
C ASP A 132 -2.18 -6.47 8.87
N LEU A 133 -2.07 -5.67 7.81
CA LEU A 133 -2.32 -6.11 6.44
C LEU A 133 -1.28 -7.12 5.96
N ALA A 134 0.00 -6.91 6.23
CA ALA A 134 1.08 -7.83 5.90
C ALA A 134 0.97 -9.14 6.69
N ARG A 135 0.50 -9.08 7.95
CA ARG A 135 0.18 -10.26 8.73
C ARG A 135 -0.97 -11.04 8.10
N LEU A 136 -2.07 -10.37 7.76
CA LEU A 136 -3.20 -11.00 7.05
C LEU A 136 -2.69 -11.65 5.77
N PHE A 137 -1.90 -10.94 4.96
CA PHE A 137 -1.25 -11.45 3.75
C PHE A 137 -0.58 -12.79 4.01
N PHE A 138 0.34 -12.86 4.97
CA PHE A 138 1.04 -14.10 5.33
C PHE A 138 0.14 -15.18 5.93
N GLU A 139 -1.07 -14.85 6.41
CA GLU A 139 -2.04 -15.82 6.91
C GLU A 139 -2.94 -16.37 5.80
N ILE A 140 -3.21 -15.62 4.72
CA ILE A 140 -4.21 -16.00 3.67
C ILE A 140 -3.63 -16.72 2.45
N HIS A 141 -2.31 -16.83 2.32
CA HIS A 141 -1.65 -17.61 1.26
C HIS A 141 -0.59 -18.55 1.84
N ASP A 142 0.07 -19.35 1.00
CA ASP A 142 1.23 -20.17 1.36
C ASP A 142 2.53 -19.45 0.99
N PRO A 143 3.19 -18.77 1.95
CA PRO A 143 4.41 -18.01 1.67
C PRO A 143 5.64 -18.90 1.46
N THR A 144 5.48 -20.23 1.47
CA THR A 144 6.55 -21.20 1.21
C THR A 144 6.48 -21.79 -0.20
N GLN A 145 5.38 -21.57 -0.92
CA GLN A 145 5.20 -22.04 -2.28
C GLN A 145 5.84 -21.05 -3.27
N LYS A 146 6.93 -21.48 -3.90
CA LYS A 146 7.59 -20.69 -4.95
C LYS A 146 6.74 -20.69 -6.23
N ASP A 147 6.61 -19.52 -6.85
CA ASP A 147 5.95 -19.32 -8.15
C ASP A 147 4.57 -20.00 -8.24
N GLY A 148 3.73 -19.80 -7.23
CA GLY A 148 2.38 -20.35 -7.21
C GLY A 148 1.67 -20.20 -5.87
N GLN A 149 0.36 -20.46 -5.89
CA GLN A 149 -0.48 -20.60 -4.71
C GLN A 149 -1.46 -21.76 -4.88
N GLY A 150 -1.32 -22.81 -4.07
CA GLY A 150 -2.19 -23.99 -4.16
C GLY A 150 -2.12 -24.65 -5.55
N PRO A 151 -3.25 -24.81 -6.26
CA PRO A 151 -3.27 -25.37 -7.61
C PRO A 151 -2.80 -24.37 -8.68
N ASP A 152 -2.78 -23.07 -8.39
CA ASP A 152 -2.34 -22.03 -9.32
C ASP A 152 -0.80 -22.03 -9.37
N ARG A 153 -0.24 -22.25 -10.56
CA ARG A 153 1.21 -22.39 -10.79
C ARG A 153 1.66 -21.41 -11.86
N GLY A 154 2.78 -20.73 -11.60
CA GLY A 154 3.35 -19.73 -12.48
C GLY A 154 3.87 -18.52 -11.71
N ARG A 155 4.85 -17.85 -12.29
CA ARG A 155 5.52 -16.69 -11.69
C ARG A 155 4.57 -15.51 -11.45
N GLN A 156 3.49 -15.44 -12.21
CA GLN A 156 2.41 -14.48 -11.99
C GLN A 156 1.69 -14.67 -10.65
N TYR A 157 1.75 -15.86 -10.07
CA TYR A 157 1.14 -16.20 -8.78
C TYR A 157 2.16 -16.21 -7.63
N ARG A 158 3.36 -15.65 -7.83
CA ARG A 158 4.40 -15.63 -6.80
C ARG A 158 3.98 -14.82 -5.58
N SER A 159 4.59 -15.14 -4.45
CA SER A 159 4.47 -14.37 -3.21
C SER A 159 5.43 -13.18 -3.23
N ALA A 160 4.91 -11.96 -3.15
CA ALA A 160 5.71 -10.74 -3.10
C ALA A 160 5.00 -9.62 -2.30
N VAL A 161 5.80 -8.79 -1.64
CA VAL A 161 5.41 -7.53 -0.99
C VAL A 161 6.08 -6.40 -1.74
N PHE A 162 5.28 -5.48 -2.28
CA PHE A 162 5.76 -4.32 -3.03
C PHE A 162 5.70 -3.08 -2.14
N TYR A 163 6.83 -2.73 -1.51
CA TYR A 163 6.87 -1.65 -0.51
C TYR A 163 6.87 -0.27 -1.15
N THR A 164 6.06 0.65 -0.63
CA THR A 164 6.03 2.06 -1.08
C THR A 164 6.96 2.97 -0.29
N ASP A 165 7.42 2.51 0.88
CA ASP A 165 8.35 3.20 1.74
C ASP A 165 9.18 2.21 2.56
N GLU A 166 10.22 2.71 3.21
CA GLU A 166 11.19 1.89 3.93
C GLU A 166 10.60 1.23 5.19
N SER A 167 9.59 1.82 5.82
CA SER A 167 8.95 1.24 7.00
C SER A 167 8.20 -0.05 6.64
N GLN A 168 7.56 -0.08 5.46
CA GLN A 168 6.92 -1.28 4.93
C GLN A 168 7.93 -2.39 4.64
N ARG A 169 9.10 -2.05 4.07
CA ARG A 169 10.18 -3.01 3.81
C ARG A 169 10.64 -3.67 5.12
N ILE A 170 10.99 -2.85 6.11
CA ILE A 170 11.47 -3.31 7.42
C ILE A 170 10.43 -4.22 8.07
N GLU A 171 9.15 -3.84 8.03
CA GLU A 171 8.10 -4.60 8.68
C GLU A 171 7.81 -5.94 7.96
N ALA A 172 7.79 -5.95 6.63
CA ALA A 172 7.65 -7.17 5.86
C ALA A 172 8.80 -8.15 6.16
N GLU A 173 10.04 -7.66 6.15
CA GLU A 173 11.23 -8.46 6.48
C GLU A 173 11.19 -9.00 7.91
N ARG A 174 10.71 -8.18 8.86
CA ARG A 174 10.52 -8.59 10.26
C ARG A 174 9.52 -9.74 10.38
N LEU A 175 8.37 -9.65 9.71
CA LEU A 175 7.36 -10.72 9.69
C LEU A 175 7.90 -12.01 9.03
N ILE A 176 8.66 -11.88 7.95
CA ILE A 176 9.37 -13.00 7.31
C ILE A 176 10.34 -13.64 8.30
N GLY A 177 11.10 -12.83 9.06
CA GLY A 177 12.00 -13.30 10.11
C GLY A 177 11.29 -14.13 11.19
N ILE A 178 10.13 -13.66 11.66
CA ILE A 178 9.30 -14.40 12.64
C ILE A 178 8.86 -15.75 12.06
N LEU A 179 8.35 -15.77 10.83
CA LEU A 179 7.92 -17.03 10.19
C LEU A 179 9.09 -18.00 9.99
N ARG A 180 10.26 -17.51 9.58
CA ARG A 180 11.46 -18.33 9.47
C ARG A 180 11.88 -18.90 10.83
N GLY A 181 11.83 -18.10 11.89
CA GLY A 181 12.07 -18.56 13.27
C GLY A 181 11.09 -19.63 13.74
N ARG A 182 9.87 -19.66 13.17
CA ARG A 182 8.85 -20.69 13.40
C ARG A 182 8.97 -21.90 12.46
N GLY A 183 10.01 -21.96 11.63
CA GLY A 183 10.31 -23.10 10.74
C GLY A 183 9.73 -23.02 9.34
N TYR A 184 9.12 -21.89 8.95
CA TYR A 184 8.61 -21.72 7.58
C TYR A 184 9.73 -21.35 6.60
N GLY A 185 9.83 -22.09 5.49
CA GLY A 185 10.72 -21.76 4.36
C GLY A 185 10.18 -20.63 3.50
N VAL A 186 10.06 -19.42 4.06
CA VAL A 186 9.42 -18.28 3.39
C VAL A 186 10.20 -17.83 2.15
N VAL A 187 9.54 -17.88 0.99
CA VAL A 187 10.06 -17.49 -0.33
C VAL A 187 9.56 -16.12 -0.82
N THR A 188 8.71 -15.46 -0.03
CA THR A 188 8.15 -14.14 -0.36
C THR A 188 9.24 -13.12 -0.69
N GLU A 189 9.09 -12.46 -1.84
CA GLU A 189 9.95 -11.36 -2.27
C GLU A 189 9.55 -10.06 -1.57
N VAL A 190 10.53 -9.23 -1.20
CA VAL A 190 10.27 -7.86 -0.68
C VAL A 190 10.97 -6.89 -1.62
N VAL A 191 10.21 -6.21 -2.45
CA VAL A 191 10.71 -5.43 -3.59
C VAL A 191 10.09 -4.04 -3.63
N PRO A 192 10.78 -3.02 -4.15
CA PRO A 192 10.21 -1.69 -4.24
C PRO A 192 8.97 -1.69 -5.14
N ALA A 193 7.94 -0.95 -4.75
CA ALA A 193 6.74 -0.81 -5.56
C ALA A 193 7.04 -0.08 -6.87
N GLY A 194 6.79 -0.77 -7.99
CA GLY A 194 6.78 -0.19 -9.31
C GLY A 194 5.41 0.38 -9.68
N ARG A 195 5.17 0.51 -10.99
CA ARG A 195 3.84 0.86 -11.51
C ARG A 195 2.84 -0.26 -11.20
N PHE A 196 1.66 0.13 -10.74
CA PHE A 196 0.52 -0.77 -10.57
C PHE A 196 -0.46 -0.55 -11.71
N TRP A 197 -0.83 -1.63 -12.39
CA TRP A 197 -1.78 -1.62 -13.49
C TRP A 197 -3.08 -2.27 -13.03
N PRO A 198 -4.18 -1.50 -12.85
CA PRO A 198 -5.47 -2.09 -12.54
C PRO A 198 -5.86 -3.13 -13.59
N ALA A 199 -6.30 -4.31 -13.14
CA ALA A 199 -6.85 -5.32 -14.02
C ALA A 199 -8.23 -4.88 -14.54
N GLU A 200 -8.70 -5.56 -15.57
CA GLU A 200 -9.99 -5.33 -16.21
C GLU A 200 -11.15 -5.41 -15.21
N GLU A 201 -12.22 -4.64 -15.47
CA GLU A 201 -13.35 -4.48 -14.52
C GLU A 201 -14.02 -5.80 -14.11
N TYR A 202 -13.99 -6.82 -14.97
CA TYR A 202 -14.56 -8.12 -14.64
C TYR A 202 -13.74 -8.91 -13.60
N HIS A 203 -12.48 -8.54 -13.38
CA HIS A 203 -11.65 -9.11 -12.30
C HIS A 203 -11.91 -8.42 -10.95
N GLN A 204 -12.34 -7.17 -10.96
CA GLN A 204 -12.61 -6.41 -9.73
C GLN A 204 -13.82 -7.00 -9.00
N ASP A 205 -13.69 -7.25 -7.70
CA ASP A 205 -14.74 -7.74 -6.81
C ASP A 205 -15.40 -9.05 -7.29
N HIS A 206 -14.63 -9.89 -7.99
CA HIS A 206 -15.15 -11.07 -8.69
C HIS A 206 -16.01 -11.98 -7.80
N TYR A 207 -15.50 -12.36 -6.62
CA TYR A 207 -16.25 -13.24 -5.70
C TYR A 207 -17.43 -12.53 -5.02
N ALA A 208 -17.35 -11.23 -4.78
CA ALA A 208 -18.49 -10.47 -4.27
C ALA A 208 -19.62 -10.39 -5.32
N LYS A 209 -19.27 -10.23 -6.60
CA LYS A 209 -20.21 -10.19 -7.73
C LYS A 209 -20.83 -11.57 -8.05
N THR A 210 -20.06 -12.65 -7.93
CA THR A 210 -20.49 -14.01 -8.32
C THR A 210 -21.04 -14.86 -7.17
N GLY A 211 -20.81 -14.45 -5.91
CA GLY A 211 -21.13 -15.26 -4.73
C GLY A 211 -20.22 -16.48 -4.55
N GLY A 212 -19.10 -16.54 -5.29
CA GLY A 212 -18.10 -17.60 -5.15
C GLY A 212 -17.28 -17.46 -3.87
N ILE A 213 -16.56 -18.52 -3.52
CA ILE A 213 -15.65 -18.55 -2.37
C ILE A 213 -14.28 -19.00 -2.88
N SER A 214 -13.24 -18.27 -2.52
CA SER A 214 -11.86 -18.66 -2.82
C SER A 214 -11.52 -20.05 -2.27
N PHE A 215 -11.05 -20.94 -3.15
CA PHE A 215 -10.60 -22.28 -2.78
C PHE A 215 -9.09 -22.37 -2.55
N CYS A 216 -8.29 -21.46 -3.14
CA CYS A 216 -6.83 -21.45 -3.01
C CYS A 216 -6.31 -20.58 -1.85
N HIS A 217 -7.16 -19.73 -1.25
CA HIS A 217 -6.83 -18.88 -0.11
C HIS A 217 -7.62 -19.24 1.14
N ILE A 218 -6.98 -20.00 2.04
CA ILE A 218 -7.53 -20.37 3.35
C ILE A 218 -6.67 -19.72 4.42
N ARG A 219 -7.29 -18.91 5.29
CA ARG A 219 -6.59 -18.25 6.38
C ARG A 219 -6.05 -19.28 7.38
N LYS A 220 -4.73 -19.27 7.58
CA LYS A 220 -4.01 -20.05 8.59
C LYS A 220 -3.35 -19.08 9.58
N HIS A 221 -3.67 -19.17 10.86
CA HIS A 221 -3.07 -18.34 11.89
C HIS A 221 -1.60 -18.72 12.12
N ARG A 222 -0.68 -18.07 11.41
CA ARG A 222 0.77 -18.35 11.51
C ARG A 222 1.46 -17.58 12.64
N PHE A 223 0.88 -16.47 13.08
CA PHE A 223 1.47 -15.58 14.07
C PHE A 223 0.95 -15.80 15.50
N GLY A 224 -0.09 -16.61 15.70
CA GLY A 224 -0.72 -16.80 17.02
C GLY A 224 -1.54 -15.58 17.45
N ASP A 225 -1.75 -15.38 18.75
CA ASP A 225 -2.41 -14.18 19.25
C ASP A 225 -1.52 -12.94 19.06
N ARG A 226 -2.12 -11.79 18.75
CA ARG A 226 -1.35 -10.54 18.66
C ARG A 226 -0.86 -10.20 20.07
N THR A 227 0.46 -10.15 20.25
CA THR A 227 1.06 -9.65 21.48
C THR A 227 1.67 -8.26 21.22
N ALA A 228 1.50 -7.34 22.17
CA ALA A 228 2.13 -6.02 22.09
C ALA A 228 3.67 -6.11 22.00
N ALA A 229 4.24 -7.18 22.56
CA ALA A 229 5.67 -7.48 22.50
C ALA A 229 6.15 -7.82 21.07
N GLU A 230 5.32 -8.50 20.26
CA GLU A 230 5.70 -8.89 18.90
C GLU A 230 5.23 -7.89 17.84
N PHE A 231 4.19 -7.07 18.08
CA PHE A 231 3.53 -6.27 17.03
C PHE A 231 3.18 -4.83 17.43
N GLY A 232 3.67 -4.34 18.57
CA GLY A 232 3.33 -3.01 19.08
C GLY A 232 1.88 -2.91 19.58
N PRO A 233 1.44 -1.74 20.06
CA PRO A 233 0.07 -1.55 20.54
C PRO A 233 -0.94 -1.78 19.41
N ASP A 234 -2.08 -2.39 19.73
CA ASP A 234 -3.21 -2.51 18.81
C ASP A 234 -3.65 -1.13 18.34
N VAL A 235 -3.60 -0.91 17.03
CA VAL A 235 -4.35 0.18 16.40
C VAL A 235 -5.81 -0.21 16.57
N LYS A 236 -6.52 0.50 17.45
CA LYS A 236 -7.84 0.13 18.00
C LYS A 236 -8.74 -0.52 16.95
N ASN A 237 -8.99 -1.80 17.11
CA ASN A 237 -10.05 -2.50 16.40
C ASN A 237 -11.10 -2.88 17.42
N ASP A 238 -12.09 -2.01 17.63
CA ASP A 238 -13.28 -2.28 18.44
C ASP A 238 -14.20 -3.28 17.71
N LEU A 239 -13.68 -4.48 17.43
CA LEU A 239 -14.48 -5.65 17.15
C LEU A 239 -14.71 -6.36 18.48
N LYS A 240 -15.78 -5.92 19.16
CA LYS A 240 -16.36 -6.68 20.27
C LYS A 240 -16.59 -8.12 19.80
N ASP A 241 -15.84 -9.03 20.40
CA ASP A 241 -16.10 -10.46 20.34
C ASP A 241 -17.57 -10.68 20.73
N SER A 242 -18.38 -11.11 19.76
CA SER A 242 -19.78 -11.47 19.99
C SER A 242 -19.94 -12.81 20.73
N ARG A 243 -18.85 -13.43 21.20
CA ARG A 243 -18.88 -14.61 22.06
C ARG A 243 -18.87 -14.19 23.52
N GLY A 244 -20.03 -13.77 24.03
CA GLY A 244 -20.16 -13.43 25.45
C GLY A 244 -21.50 -12.82 25.85
N ARG A 245 -22.63 -13.34 25.37
CA ARG A 245 -23.94 -13.14 26.01
C ARG A 245 -24.63 -14.48 26.19
N GLY A 246 -24.30 -15.14 27.30
CA GLY A 246 -25.15 -16.13 27.93
C GLY A 246 -25.48 -15.62 29.34
N CYS A 247 -26.72 -15.17 29.52
CA CYS A 247 -27.46 -15.42 30.74
C CYS A 247 -28.24 -16.72 30.53
#